data_AF-A0A2H1IXE3-F1
#
_entry.id   AF-A0A2H1IXE3-F1
#
_cell.length_a   1.000
_cell.length_b   1.000
_cell.length_c   1.000
_cell.angle_alpha   90.00
_cell.angle_beta   90.00
_cell.angle_gamma   90.00
#
_symmetry.space_group_name_H-M   'P 1'
#
loop_
_entity.id
_entity.type
_entity.pdbx_description
1 polymer ?
#
loop_
_entity_poly.entity_id
_entity_poly.type
_entity_poly.pdbx_seq_one_letter_code
_entity_poly.pdbx_strand_id
1 'polypeptide(L)'
;TADSSIYAGPRWDSATSRITSRGVCSSPVASDRFYTLNYDEPLIVFSPGAMGDLTSGVQWDGRVAAMLVAVFLLVPFQAAAEEVIFRGLAMNVIGSWLKHPAWAVLIPVPFFVFGHLYDLPGLIDVGIFAVIVGVLTLYTNGLEVGMAFHIVNNIFALGLGVLSGADMNATSGPAIETVISISVPIVFAVLVVLDTRRRQRTEESREERGNRKANQQTNSDLPTTTRVCTVGRAHDHREPRA
;
A
#
# COMPACT_ATOMS: atom_id res chain seq x y z
N THR A 1 31.42 -32.54 -33.35
CA THR A 1 32.11 -32.28 -32.07
C THR A 1 31.97 -30.81 -31.77
N ALA A 2 30.89 -30.44 -31.05
CA ALA A 2 30.92 -30.07 -29.63
C ALA A 2 31.37 -28.58 -29.45
N ASP A 3 30.76 -27.71 -28.65
CA ASP A 3 29.64 -27.84 -27.72
C ASP A 3 29.14 -26.45 -27.25
N SER A 4 27.91 -26.45 -26.76
CA SER A 4 27.39 -25.72 -25.59
C SER A 4 27.13 -24.19 -25.57
N SER A 5 25.88 -23.94 -25.16
CA SER A 5 25.20 -22.74 -24.66
C SER A 5 25.79 -22.12 -23.38
N ILE A 6 25.46 -20.86 -23.09
CA ILE A 6 24.73 -20.36 -21.89
C ILE A 6 24.95 -18.84 -21.79
N TYR A 7 23.88 -18.05 -21.95
CA TYR A 7 23.50 -16.89 -21.12
C TYR A 7 22.18 -16.33 -21.68
N ALA A 8 21.06 -16.93 -21.25
CA ALA A 8 19.73 -16.39 -21.43
C ALA A 8 19.40 -15.49 -20.23
N GLY A 9 19.28 -14.18 -20.47
CA GLY A 9 18.65 -13.23 -19.55
C GLY A 9 17.29 -12.80 -20.13
N PRO A 10 16.26 -12.50 -19.31
CA PRO A 10 14.93 -12.14 -19.80
C PRO A 10 14.94 -10.86 -20.65
N ARG A 11 14.33 -10.99 -21.83
CA ARG A 11 14.15 -9.97 -22.87
C ARG A 11 13.04 -9.02 -22.43
N TRP A 12 13.37 -7.75 -22.18
CA TRP A 12 12.37 -6.70 -22.00
C TRP A 12 11.84 -6.32 -23.38
N ASP A 13 10.79 -6.98 -23.83
CA ASP A 13 10.10 -6.59 -25.05
C ASP A 13 9.35 -5.28 -24.82
N SER A 14 9.91 -4.23 -25.40
CA SER A 14 9.34 -2.89 -25.48
C SER A 14 8.01 -2.91 -26.25
N ALA A 15 6.90 -2.86 -25.52
CA ALA A 15 5.60 -2.50 -26.07
C ALA A 15 5.56 -0.99 -26.31
N THR A 16 5.92 -0.60 -27.53
CA THR A 16 5.88 0.79 -28.01
C THR A 16 4.42 1.25 -28.17
N SER A 17 3.83 1.78 -27.10
CA SER A 17 2.60 2.59 -27.18
C SER A 17 2.98 4.01 -27.59
N ARG A 18 2.66 4.37 -28.83
CA ARG A 18 2.86 5.71 -29.39
C ARG A 18 1.79 6.66 -28.82
N ILE A 19 2.06 7.29 -27.69
CA ILE A 19 1.29 8.45 -27.22
C ILE A 19 1.99 9.71 -27.72
N THR A 20 1.33 10.40 -28.65
CA THR A 20 1.71 11.71 -29.12
C THR A 20 1.33 12.75 -28.07
N SER A 21 2.30 13.32 -27.35
CA SER A 21 2.13 14.64 -26.74
C SER A 21 3.22 15.55 -27.26
N ARG A 22 2.83 16.51 -28.11
CA ARG A 22 3.67 17.64 -28.51
C ARG A 22 4.13 18.37 -27.25
N GLY A 23 5.42 18.67 -27.21
CA GLY A 23 6.12 19.09 -26.00
C GLY A 23 5.75 20.47 -25.48
N VAL A 24 6.19 20.70 -24.24
CA VAL A 24 6.70 22.00 -23.78
C VAL A 24 7.86 21.69 -22.83
N CYS A 25 9.02 22.25 -23.16
CA CYS A 25 10.20 22.29 -22.32
C CYS A 25 10.09 23.41 -21.26
N SER A 26 10.84 23.20 -20.18
CA SER A 26 11.45 24.24 -19.33
C SER A 26 10.62 24.84 -18.19
N SER A 27 11.12 24.60 -16.98
CA SER A 27 10.82 25.32 -15.74
C SER A 27 11.10 26.82 -15.86
N PRO A 28 10.32 27.67 -15.20
CA PRO A 28 10.79 28.92 -14.66
C PRO A 28 11.14 28.73 -13.18
N VAL A 29 12.42 28.88 -12.86
CA VAL A 29 12.87 29.38 -11.55
C VAL A 29 12.15 30.71 -11.32
N ALA A 30 11.38 30.80 -10.25
CA ALA A 30 10.89 32.06 -9.71
C ALA A 30 11.40 32.16 -8.27
N SER A 31 12.53 32.84 -8.12
CA SER A 31 13.01 33.37 -6.85
C SER A 31 12.21 34.62 -6.48
N ASP A 32 12.11 34.84 -5.17
CA ASP A 32 11.82 36.08 -4.47
C ASP A 32 10.37 36.60 -4.44
N ARG A 33 9.62 36.08 -3.46
CA ARG A 33 8.85 36.97 -2.58
C ARG A 33 8.73 36.38 -1.17
N PHE A 34 9.35 37.08 -0.23
CA PHE A 34 9.17 36.96 1.21
C PHE A 34 7.68 36.88 1.58
N TYR A 35 7.26 35.74 2.13
CA TYR A 35 6.23 35.69 3.15
C TYR A 35 6.87 35.05 4.38
N THR A 36 7.30 35.91 5.31
CA THR A 36 7.49 35.52 6.70
C THR A 36 6.11 35.20 7.26
N LEU A 37 5.64 33.97 7.08
CA LEU A 37 4.57 33.42 7.90
C LEU A 37 5.25 32.93 9.18
N ASN A 38 4.87 33.55 10.30
CA ASN A 38 5.16 33.04 11.63
C ASN A 38 4.58 31.61 11.70
N TYR A 39 5.45 30.60 11.70
CA TYR A 39 5.10 29.19 11.91
C TYR A 39 5.57 28.79 13.31
N ASP A 40 4.89 29.29 14.34
CA ASP A 40 5.04 28.84 15.72
C ASP A 40 3.87 27.91 16.13
N GLU A 41 3.36 27.10 15.19
CA GLU A 41 2.31 26.12 15.51
C GLU A 41 2.65 24.75 14.90
N PRO A 42 2.97 23.73 15.72
CA PRO A 42 3.22 22.40 15.20
C PRO A 42 1.91 21.70 14.83
N LEU A 43 1.95 21.06 13.65
CA LEU A 43 0.95 20.16 13.10
C LEU A 43 0.80 18.93 14.02
N ILE A 44 -0.42 18.70 14.52
CA ILE A 44 -0.76 17.59 15.41
C ILE A 44 -0.87 16.30 14.59
N VAL A 45 -0.07 15.28 14.94
CA VAL A 45 -0.25 13.88 14.51
C VAL A 45 -0.70 13.08 15.76
N PHE A 46 -0.71 11.76 15.74
CA PHE A 46 -1.16 10.94 16.87
C PHE A 46 -0.33 11.02 18.15
N SER A 47 -0.87 11.63 19.21
CA SER A 47 -0.32 11.47 20.56
C SER A 47 -0.74 10.13 21.18
N PRO A 48 0.19 9.39 21.81
CA PRO A 48 -0.15 8.50 22.92
C PRO A 48 -0.87 9.31 24.01
N GLY A 49 -1.99 8.82 24.57
CA GLY A 49 -2.87 9.57 25.47
C GLY A 49 -4.18 10.05 24.82
N ALA A 50 -4.50 9.55 23.61
CA ALA A 50 -5.68 9.92 22.83
C ALA A 50 -6.98 9.26 23.31
N MET A 51 -6.91 8.29 24.22
CA MET A 51 -8.10 7.70 24.83
C MET A 51 -8.51 8.51 26.06
N GLY A 52 -9.28 9.58 25.84
CA GLY A 52 -10.01 10.25 26.91
C GLY A 52 -11.14 9.36 27.47
N ASP A 53 -11.97 9.92 28.35
CA ASP A 53 -13.05 9.17 28.98
C ASP A 53 -14.33 9.14 28.12
N LEU A 54 -14.48 8.08 27.32
CA LEU A 54 -15.68 7.83 26.52
C LEU A 54 -16.94 7.52 27.35
N THR A 55 -16.82 7.25 28.65
CA THR A 55 -17.95 6.93 29.54
C THR A 55 -18.59 8.16 30.18
N SER A 56 -17.86 9.29 30.18
CA SER A 56 -18.31 10.57 30.75
C SER A 56 -19.40 11.28 29.93
N GLY A 57 -19.63 10.82 28.69
CA GLY A 57 -20.58 11.42 27.76
C GLY A 57 -20.02 12.69 27.08
N VAL A 58 -20.26 12.82 25.77
CA VAL A 58 -19.75 13.96 24.98
C VAL A 58 -20.45 15.25 25.38
N GLN A 59 -19.68 16.24 25.84
CA GLN A 59 -20.16 17.60 26.03
C GLN A 59 -20.09 18.35 24.70
N TRP A 60 -21.24 18.54 24.06
CA TRP A 60 -21.31 19.24 22.77
C TRP A 60 -21.23 20.75 22.98
N ASP A 61 -20.10 21.34 22.60
CA ASP A 61 -19.93 22.79 22.53
C ASP A 61 -19.44 23.24 21.13
N GLY A 62 -19.37 24.55 20.92
CA GLY A 62 -18.90 25.11 19.65
C GLY A 62 -17.44 24.77 19.33
N ARG A 63 -16.61 24.47 20.34
CA ARG A 63 -15.20 24.11 20.18
C ARG A 63 -15.06 22.67 19.69
N VAL A 64 -15.77 21.73 20.28
CA VAL A 64 -15.86 20.33 19.83
C VAL A 64 -16.38 20.27 18.40
N ALA A 65 -17.43 21.03 18.07
CA ALA A 65 -17.94 21.12 16.71
C ALA A 65 -16.89 21.66 15.73
N ALA A 66 -16.20 22.75 16.08
CA ALA A 66 -15.14 23.31 15.25
C ALA A 66 -13.96 22.34 15.04
N MET A 67 -13.54 21.63 16.10
CA MET A 67 -12.48 20.62 16.02
C MET A 67 -12.87 19.45 15.13
N LEU A 68 -14.10 18.93 15.24
CA LEU A 68 -14.56 17.86 14.36
C LEU A 68 -14.62 18.31 12.90
N VAL A 69 -15.09 19.54 12.63
CA VAL A 69 -15.05 20.11 11.28
C VAL A 69 -13.61 20.20 10.78
N ALA A 70 -12.66 20.66 11.61
CA ALA A 70 -11.25 20.69 11.26
C ALA A 70 -10.68 19.29 10.98
N VAL A 71 -11.05 18.27 11.77
CA VAL A 71 -10.64 16.87 11.55
C VAL A 71 -11.15 16.39 10.19
N PHE A 72 -12.44 16.52 9.89
CA PHE A 72 -12.98 16.04 8.61
C PHE A 72 -12.51 16.83 7.40
N LEU A 73 -12.19 18.11 7.57
CA LEU A 73 -11.78 18.97 6.46
C LEU A 73 -10.28 18.90 6.21
N LEU A 74 -9.44 19.03 7.23
CA LEU A 74 -7.99 19.21 7.08
C LEU A 74 -7.20 17.91 7.07
N VAL A 75 -7.58 16.94 7.93
CA VAL A 75 -6.85 15.68 8.08
C VAL A 75 -6.76 14.88 6.77
N PRO A 76 -7.80 14.81 5.92
CA PRO A 76 -7.68 14.14 4.63
C PRO A 76 -6.60 14.76 3.74
N PHE A 77 -6.50 16.10 3.70
CA PHE A 77 -5.50 16.78 2.89
C PHE A 77 -4.10 16.62 3.49
N GLN A 78 -3.98 16.67 4.82
CA GLN A 78 -2.72 16.43 5.52
C GLN A 78 -2.19 15.02 5.21
N ALA A 79 -2.97 13.99 5.51
CA ALA A 79 -2.59 12.60 5.29
C ALA A 79 -2.31 12.30 3.81
N ALA A 80 -3.11 12.85 2.88
CA ALA A 80 -2.86 12.72 1.46
C ALA A 80 -1.53 13.39 1.04
N ALA A 81 -1.25 14.60 1.54
CA ALA A 81 -0.01 15.29 1.24
C ALA A 81 1.21 14.52 1.75
N GLU A 82 1.16 14.01 2.98
CA GLU A 82 2.21 13.16 3.55
C GLU A 82 2.44 11.91 2.70
N GLU A 83 1.39 11.20 2.31
CA GLU A 83 1.53 10.00 1.48
C GLU A 83 2.07 10.30 0.09
N VAL A 84 1.63 11.39 -0.55
CA VAL A 84 2.17 11.82 -1.85
C VAL A 84 3.64 12.19 -1.75
N ILE A 85 4.05 12.89 -0.68
CA ILE A 85 5.44 13.31 -0.50
C ILE A 85 6.34 12.11 -0.17
N PHE A 86 5.98 11.30 0.82
CA PHE A 86 6.84 10.25 1.33
C PHE A 86 6.75 8.96 0.49
N ARG A 87 5.55 8.53 0.10
CA ARG A 87 5.33 7.23 -0.59
C ARG A 87 5.24 7.40 -2.10
N GLY A 88 4.82 8.57 -2.56
CA GLY A 88 4.86 8.93 -3.97
C GLY A 88 6.25 9.42 -4.36
N LEU A 89 6.59 10.65 -3.97
CA LEU A 89 7.78 11.34 -4.46
C LEU A 89 9.07 10.73 -3.90
N ALA A 90 9.24 10.67 -2.58
CA ALA A 90 10.50 10.26 -1.97
C ALA A 90 10.85 8.79 -2.29
N MET A 91 9.91 7.86 -2.14
CA MET A 91 10.09 6.46 -2.53
C MET A 91 10.47 6.29 -4.01
N ASN A 92 9.85 7.05 -4.92
CA ASN A 92 10.20 6.98 -6.36
C ASN A 92 11.58 7.56 -6.64
N VAL A 93 11.93 8.70 -6.06
CA VAL A 93 13.26 9.32 -6.24
C VAL A 93 14.35 8.38 -5.71
N ILE A 94 14.20 7.88 -4.49
CA ILE A 94 15.19 6.99 -3.86
C ILE A 94 15.25 5.64 -4.57
N GLY A 95 14.10 5.08 -4.93
CA GLY A 95 13.99 3.83 -5.68
C GLY A 95 14.60 3.93 -7.08
N SER A 96 14.64 5.12 -7.69
CA SER A 96 15.31 5.33 -8.98
C SER A 96 16.84 5.27 -8.87
N TRP A 97 17.41 5.56 -7.70
CA TRP A 97 18.86 5.57 -7.47
C TRP A 97 19.38 4.27 -6.87
N LEU A 98 18.55 3.54 -6.12
CA LEU A 98 18.93 2.34 -5.39
C LEU A 98 18.25 1.08 -5.93
N LYS A 99 19.04 0.03 -6.15
CA LYS A 99 18.56 -1.22 -6.77
C LYS A 99 17.63 -2.07 -5.88
N HIS A 100 17.63 -1.86 -4.56
CA HIS A 100 16.88 -2.70 -3.63
C HIS A 100 15.64 -1.96 -3.08
N PRO A 101 14.42 -2.54 -3.20
CA PRO A 101 13.17 -1.86 -2.86
C PRO A 101 13.05 -1.47 -1.39
N ALA A 102 13.70 -2.20 -0.48
CA ALA A 102 13.69 -1.83 0.94
C ALA A 102 14.26 -0.44 1.21
N TRP A 103 15.24 0.04 0.42
CA TRP A 103 15.80 1.37 0.63
C TRP A 103 14.83 2.49 0.26
N ALA A 104 13.97 2.26 -0.73
CA ALA A 104 12.91 3.20 -1.07
C ALA A 104 12.00 3.43 0.15
N VAL A 105 11.71 2.39 0.93
CA VAL A 105 10.86 2.48 2.13
C VAL A 105 11.62 3.00 3.35
N LEU A 106 12.80 2.46 3.64
CA LEU A 106 13.48 2.71 4.92
C LEU A 106 14.13 4.09 5.03
N ILE A 107 14.58 4.67 3.91
CA ILE A 107 15.27 5.98 3.94
C ILE A 107 14.30 7.14 4.22
N PRO A 108 13.08 7.20 3.67
CA PRO A 108 12.10 8.24 4.04
C PRO A 108 11.62 8.17 5.49
N VAL A 109 11.64 6.99 6.14
CA VAL A 109 11.05 6.78 7.46
C VAL A 109 11.64 7.70 8.54
N PRO A 110 12.97 7.85 8.70
CA PRO A 110 13.53 8.80 9.66
C PRO A 110 13.04 10.23 9.45
N PHE A 111 12.95 10.71 8.21
CA PHE A 111 12.46 12.07 7.93
C PHE A 111 10.98 12.23 8.29
N PHE A 112 10.18 11.20 8.05
CA PHE A 112 8.78 11.16 8.47
C PHE A 112 8.69 11.21 10.00
N VAL A 113 9.40 10.32 10.71
CA VAL A 113 9.40 10.23 12.18
C VAL A 113 9.91 11.53 12.83
N PHE A 114 10.95 12.17 12.30
CA PHE A 114 11.45 13.45 12.82
C PHE A 114 10.45 14.61 12.68
N GLY A 115 9.51 14.52 11.73
CA GLY A 115 8.41 15.47 11.62
C GLY A 115 7.38 15.35 12.75
N HIS A 116 7.47 14.31 13.59
CA HIS A 116 6.55 14.05 14.69
C HIS A 116 7.23 14.36 16.03
N LEU A 117 6.51 15.06 16.91
CA LEU A 117 7.03 15.52 18.21
C LEU A 117 6.47 14.68 19.36
N TYR A 118 6.73 13.37 19.35
CA TYR A 118 6.31 12.44 20.42
C TYR A 118 7.44 11.99 21.33
N ASP A 119 7.05 11.39 22.45
CA ASP A 119 7.92 10.54 23.24
C ASP A 119 8.38 9.29 22.45
N LEU A 120 9.37 8.59 22.99
CA LEU A 120 10.01 7.48 22.29
C LEU A 120 9.02 6.37 21.85
N PRO A 121 8.05 5.93 22.68
CA PRO A 121 7.00 5.01 22.25
C PRO A 121 6.17 5.54 21.06
N GLY A 122 5.75 6.80 21.08
CA GLY A 122 5.01 7.40 19.97
C GLY A 122 5.83 7.47 18.68
N LEU A 123 7.13 7.80 18.77
CA LEU A 123 8.01 7.80 17.60
C LEU A 123 8.21 6.39 17.01
N ILE A 124 8.28 5.37 17.87
CA ILE A 124 8.35 3.96 17.43
C ILE A 124 7.06 3.57 16.71
N ASP A 125 5.89 3.95 17.23
CA ASP A 125 4.60 3.70 16.60
C ASP A 125 4.53 4.32 15.20
N VAL A 126 4.80 5.63 15.10
CA VAL A 126 4.85 6.37 13.84
C VAL A 126 5.84 5.73 12.86
N GLY A 127 6.99 5.28 13.33
CA GLY A 127 7.99 4.59 12.51
C GLY A 127 7.49 3.24 11.97
N ILE A 128 6.83 2.43 12.81
CA ILE A 128 6.26 1.14 12.40
C ILE A 128 5.12 1.37 11.39
N PHE A 129 4.21 2.30 11.67
CA PHE A 129 3.17 2.72 10.74
C PHE A 129 3.79 3.12 9.39
N ALA A 130 4.83 3.95 9.41
CA ALA A 130 5.47 4.45 8.22
C ALA A 130 6.08 3.35 7.35
N VAL A 131 6.69 2.34 7.98
CA VAL A 131 7.23 1.16 7.30
C VAL A 131 6.11 0.30 6.72
N ILE A 132 5.06 0.02 7.49
CA ILE A 132 3.95 -0.82 7.04
C ILE A 132 3.27 -0.21 5.81
N VAL A 133 2.91 1.07 5.87
CA VAL A 133 2.26 1.76 4.75
C VAL A 133 3.18 1.83 3.54
N GLY A 134 4.48 2.10 3.72
CA GLY A 134 5.45 2.09 2.62
C GLY A 134 5.62 0.71 1.96
N VAL A 135 5.64 -0.36 2.76
CA VAL A 135 5.63 -1.75 2.24
C VAL A 135 4.34 -2.02 1.47
N LEU A 136 3.20 -1.57 1.98
CA LEU A 136 1.91 -1.72 1.31
C LEU A 136 1.89 -1.01 -0.04
N THR A 137 2.45 0.20 -0.15
CA THR A 137 2.57 0.92 -1.43
C THR A 137 3.33 0.10 -2.48
N LEU A 138 4.45 -0.53 -2.09
CA LEU A 138 5.18 -1.42 -3.00
C LEU A 138 4.40 -2.69 -3.34
N TYR A 139 3.68 -3.25 -2.37
CA TYR A 139 2.89 -4.46 -2.56
C TYR A 139 1.69 -4.25 -3.50
N THR A 140 1.00 -3.11 -3.37
CA THR A 140 -0.19 -2.78 -4.17
C THR A 140 0.14 -2.04 -5.46
N ASN A 141 1.40 -1.62 -5.66
CA ASN A 141 1.84 -0.77 -6.77
C ASN A 141 1.05 0.54 -6.90
N GLY A 142 0.68 1.14 -5.77
CA GLY A 142 -0.22 2.28 -5.74
C GLY A 142 -0.29 2.94 -4.38
N LEU A 143 -0.68 4.22 -4.36
CA LEU A 143 -0.81 5.03 -3.15
C LEU A 143 -2.20 4.90 -2.51
N GLU A 144 -3.17 4.37 -3.25
CA GLU A 144 -4.59 4.41 -2.90
C GLU A 144 -4.87 3.71 -1.58
N VAL A 145 -4.30 2.51 -1.39
CA VAL A 145 -4.55 1.70 -0.18
C VAL A 145 -3.90 2.31 1.05
N GLY A 146 -2.64 2.74 0.94
CA GLY A 146 -1.91 3.39 2.02
C GLY A 146 -2.54 4.72 2.42
N MET A 147 -2.89 5.55 1.43
CA MET A 147 -3.51 6.86 1.63
C MET A 147 -4.91 6.75 2.24
N ALA A 148 -5.75 5.84 1.74
CA ALA A 148 -7.07 5.63 2.33
C ALA A 148 -6.96 5.19 3.80
N PHE A 149 -6.04 4.26 4.09
CA PHE A 149 -5.80 3.81 5.46
C PHE A 149 -5.27 4.94 6.34
N HIS A 150 -4.28 5.72 5.88
CA HIS A 150 -3.72 6.84 6.61
C HIS A 150 -4.82 7.85 6.99
N ILE A 151 -5.63 8.28 6.01
CA ILE A 151 -6.73 9.23 6.20
C ILE A 151 -7.72 8.70 7.24
N VAL A 152 -8.21 7.46 7.05
CA VAL A 152 -9.22 6.88 7.95
C VAL A 152 -8.65 6.68 9.35
N ASN A 153 -7.41 6.21 9.47
CA ASN A 153 -6.73 6.05 10.75
C ASN A 153 -6.66 7.40 11.48
N ASN A 154 -6.22 8.45 10.78
CA ASN A 154 -6.09 9.81 11.31
C ASN A 154 -7.41 10.45 11.73
N ILE A 155 -8.44 10.36 10.88
CA ILE A 155 -9.78 10.82 11.23
C ILE A 155 -10.31 10.08 12.45
N PHE A 156 -10.13 8.75 12.50
CA PHE A 156 -10.69 7.95 13.58
C PHE A 156 -10.09 8.31 14.92
N ALA A 157 -8.76 8.30 15.05
CA ALA A 157 -8.18 8.51 16.35
C ALA A 157 -8.11 10.01 16.75
N LEU A 158 -8.04 10.98 15.82
CA LEU A 158 -8.21 12.40 16.17
C LEU A 158 -9.68 12.70 16.52
N GLY A 159 -10.63 12.13 15.77
CA GLY A 159 -12.05 12.26 16.05
C GLY A 159 -12.43 11.65 17.40
N LEU A 160 -11.92 10.46 17.73
CA LEU A 160 -12.09 9.87 19.06
C LEU A 160 -11.40 10.70 20.15
N GLY A 161 -10.22 11.26 19.88
CA GLY A 161 -9.57 12.18 20.81
C GLY A 161 -10.47 13.37 21.16
N VAL A 162 -11.06 14.01 20.15
CA VAL A 162 -12.01 15.12 20.34
C VAL A 162 -13.25 14.66 21.13
N LEU A 163 -13.85 13.54 20.76
CA LEU A 163 -15.09 13.04 21.40
C LEU A 163 -14.87 12.55 22.83
N SER A 164 -13.68 12.04 23.13
CA SER A 164 -13.30 11.55 24.46
C SER A 164 -12.79 12.64 25.40
N GLY A 165 -12.61 13.87 24.88
CA GLY A 165 -12.03 14.98 25.63
C GLY A 165 -10.53 14.81 25.91
N ALA A 166 -9.84 14.00 25.10
CA ALA A 166 -8.39 13.84 25.21
C ALA A 166 -7.67 15.16 24.93
N ASP A 167 -6.51 15.35 25.55
CA ASP A 167 -5.64 16.47 25.23
C ASP A 167 -4.98 16.22 23.88
N MET A 168 -5.44 16.94 22.85
CA MET A 168 -4.92 16.83 21.49
C MET A 168 -3.48 17.33 21.33
N ASN A 169 -2.96 18.06 22.33
CA ASN A 169 -1.58 18.55 22.34
C ASN A 169 -0.69 17.72 23.28
N ALA A 170 -1.20 16.62 23.83
CA ALA A 170 -0.36 15.65 24.49
C ALA A 170 0.72 15.17 23.52
N THR A 171 1.87 14.79 24.06
CA THR A 171 2.98 14.19 23.28
C THR A 171 3.44 12.87 23.86
N SER A 172 2.74 12.38 24.88
CA SER A 172 3.07 11.18 25.64
C SER A 172 1.81 10.63 26.30
N GLY A 173 1.78 9.32 26.49
CA GLY A 173 0.63 8.65 27.09
C GLY A 173 0.87 7.18 27.37
N PRO A 174 -0.18 6.44 27.76
CA PRO A 174 -0.06 5.07 28.22
C PRO A 174 0.50 4.14 27.13
N ALA A 175 1.52 3.34 27.47
CA ALA A 175 2.13 2.40 26.52
C ALA A 175 1.15 1.38 25.92
N ILE A 176 0.05 1.07 26.62
CA ILE A 176 -1.00 0.19 26.10
C ILE A 176 -1.70 0.78 24.86
N GLU A 177 -1.86 2.10 24.80
CA GLU A 177 -2.45 2.78 23.64
C GLU A 177 -1.54 2.66 22.42
N THR A 178 -0.23 2.81 22.61
CA THR A 178 0.78 2.56 21.56
C THR A 178 0.70 1.14 21.02
N VAL A 179 0.55 0.14 21.89
CA VAL A 179 0.42 -1.27 21.46
C VAL A 179 -0.84 -1.47 20.62
N ILE A 180 -1.97 -0.89 21.03
CA ILE A 180 -3.22 -0.94 20.27
C ILE A 180 -3.05 -0.24 18.93
N SER A 181 -2.47 0.96 18.92
CA SER A 181 -2.21 1.75 17.72
C SER A 181 -1.38 0.97 16.69
N ILE A 182 -0.27 0.35 17.12
CA ILE A 182 0.59 -0.50 16.26
C ILE A 182 -0.17 -1.71 15.71
N SER A 183 -1.12 -2.27 16.46
CA SER A 183 -1.84 -3.47 16.03
C SER A 183 -2.75 -3.22 14.81
N VAL A 184 -3.34 -2.02 14.71
CA VAL A 184 -4.26 -1.65 13.63
C VAL A 184 -3.63 -1.70 12.23
N PRO A 185 -2.49 -1.03 11.93
CA PRO A 185 -1.83 -1.11 10.63
C PRO A 185 -1.34 -2.52 10.31
N ILE A 186 -0.91 -3.31 11.31
CA ILE A 186 -0.50 -4.70 11.10
C ILE A 186 -1.69 -5.54 10.64
N VAL A 187 -2.81 -5.46 11.36
CA VAL A 187 -4.04 -6.20 11.00
C VAL A 187 -4.53 -5.76 9.62
N PHE A 188 -4.57 -4.45 9.35
CA PHE A 188 -4.97 -3.92 8.06
C PHE A 188 -4.08 -4.44 6.92
N ALA A 189 -2.76 -4.39 7.07
CA ALA A 189 -1.82 -4.90 6.09
C ALA A 189 -2.02 -6.40 5.81
N VAL A 190 -2.23 -7.20 6.87
CA VAL A 190 -2.53 -8.63 6.74
C VAL A 190 -3.83 -8.83 5.96
N LEU A 191 -4.90 -8.08 6.27
CA LEU A 191 -6.17 -8.18 5.56
C LEU A 191 -6.03 -7.84 4.07
N VAL A 192 -5.30 -6.78 3.73
CA VAL A 192 -5.01 -6.40 2.34
C VAL A 192 -4.27 -7.53 1.61
N VAL A 193 -3.19 -8.06 2.19
CA VAL A 193 -2.43 -9.16 1.60
C VAL A 193 -3.29 -10.41 1.40
N LEU A 194 -4.15 -10.73 2.37
CA LEU A 194 -5.06 -11.88 2.26
C LEU A 194 -6.14 -11.66 1.18
N ASP A 195 -6.70 -10.46 1.07
CA ASP A 195 -7.70 -10.13 0.03
C ASP A 195 -7.09 -10.20 -1.37
N THR A 196 -5.89 -9.61 -1.56
CA THR A 196 -5.17 -9.68 -2.85
C THR A 196 -4.90 -11.12 -3.26
N ARG A 197 -4.42 -11.97 -2.33
CA ARG A 197 -4.20 -13.41 -2.59
C ARG A 197 -5.48 -14.17 -2.91
N ARG A 198 -6.61 -13.81 -2.29
CA ARG A 198 -7.92 -14.43 -2.57
C ARG A 198 -8.42 -14.10 -3.97
N ARG A 199 -8.26 -12.85 -4.41
CA ARG A 199 -8.67 -12.40 -5.76
C ARG A 199 -7.90 -13.14 -6.85
N GLN A 200 -6.57 -13.23 -6.71
CA GLN A 200 -5.70 -13.96 -7.65
C GLN A 200 -6.15 -15.42 -7.83
N ARG A 201 -6.40 -16.15 -6.73
CA ARG A 201 -6.88 -17.55 -6.80
C ARG A 201 -8.24 -17.67 -7.49
N THR A 202 -9.11 -16.67 -7.31
CA THR A 202 -10.45 -16.68 -7.90
C THR A 202 -10.38 -16.47 -9.42
N GLU A 203 -9.48 -15.58 -9.86
CA GLU A 203 -9.23 -15.33 -11.28
C GLU A 203 -8.62 -16.56 -11.97
N GLU A 204 -7.59 -17.16 -11.38
CA GLU A 204 -6.97 -18.41 -11.85
C GLU A 204 -8.01 -19.53 -11.98
N SER A 205 -8.85 -19.72 -10.95
CA SER A 205 -9.93 -20.71 -10.97
C SER A 205 -10.98 -20.43 -12.06
N ARG A 206 -11.25 -19.16 -12.38
CA ARG A 206 -12.19 -18.76 -13.43
C ARG A 206 -11.60 -18.99 -14.82
N GLU A 207 -10.32 -18.67 -15.02
CA GLU A 207 -9.59 -18.92 -16.26
C GLU A 207 -9.52 -20.42 -16.56
N GLU A 208 -9.15 -21.25 -15.58
CA GLU A 208 -9.14 -22.70 -15.74
C GLU A 208 -10.52 -23.25 -16.14
N ARG A 209 -11.58 -22.77 -15.50
CA ARG A 209 -12.95 -23.20 -15.81
C ARG A 209 -13.39 -22.73 -17.21
N GLY A 210 -12.98 -21.53 -17.63
CA GLY A 210 -13.19 -21.03 -18.99
C GLY A 210 -12.48 -21.88 -20.03
N ASN A 211 -11.20 -22.19 -19.78
CA ASN A 211 -10.37 -22.97 -20.71
C ASN A 211 -10.88 -24.43 -20.86
N ARG A 212 -11.35 -25.04 -19.77
CA ARG A 212 -12.01 -26.37 -19.82
C ARG A 212 -13.26 -26.37 -20.69
N LYS A 213 -14.10 -25.34 -20.60
CA LYS A 213 -15.31 -25.21 -21.43
C LYS A 213 -14.97 -25.01 -22.90
N ALA A 214 -13.99 -24.15 -23.20
CA ALA A 214 -13.52 -23.91 -24.56
C ALA A 214 -12.97 -25.19 -25.20
N ASN A 215 -12.12 -25.93 -24.47
CA ASN A 215 -11.56 -27.19 -24.96
C ASN A 215 -12.64 -28.27 -25.16
N GLN A 216 -13.68 -28.30 -24.32
CA GLN A 216 -14.81 -29.21 -24.48
C GLN A 216 -15.63 -28.89 -25.75
N GLN A 217 -15.84 -27.61 -26.05
CA GLN A 217 -16.52 -27.14 -27.26
C GLN A 217 -15.70 -27.44 -28.52
N THR A 218 -14.41 -27.17 -28.51
CA THR A 218 -13.52 -27.52 -29.64
C THR A 218 -13.57 -29.02 -29.93
N ASN A 219 -13.55 -29.88 -28.90
CA ASN A 219 -13.65 -31.33 -29.06
C ASN A 219 -15.03 -31.82 -29.52
N SER A 220 -16.11 -31.07 -29.25
CA SER A 220 -17.46 -31.41 -29.78
C SER A 220 -17.65 -30.99 -31.23
N ASP A 221 -16.94 -29.96 -31.69
CA ASP A 221 -17.07 -29.39 -33.04
C ASP A 221 -16.16 -30.09 -34.08
N LEU A 222 -15.29 -31.01 -33.65
CA LEU A 222 -14.48 -31.85 -34.53
C LEU A 222 -15.36 -32.90 -35.24
N PRO A 223 -15.26 -33.05 -36.58
CA PRO A 223 -15.99 -34.09 -37.31
C PRO A 223 -15.60 -35.47 -36.79
N THR A 224 -16.57 -36.39 -36.73
CA THR A 224 -16.46 -37.73 -36.12
C THR A 224 -15.26 -38.56 -36.62
N THR A 225 -14.71 -38.22 -37.79
CA THR A 225 -13.55 -38.88 -38.43
C THR A 225 -12.20 -38.49 -37.84
N THR A 226 -12.11 -37.41 -37.04
CA THR A 226 -10.85 -36.91 -36.43
C THR A 226 -10.81 -37.08 -34.91
N ARG A 227 -11.68 -37.93 -34.33
CA ARG A 227 -11.47 -38.46 -32.97
C ARG A 227 -10.34 -39.48 -33.02
N VAL A 228 -9.12 -39.01 -33.23
CA VAL A 228 -7.92 -39.87 -33.27
C VAL A 228 -7.66 -40.42 -31.87
N CYS A 229 -7.72 -41.76 -31.83
CA CYS A 229 -7.11 -42.67 -30.87
C CYS A 229 -6.21 -42.01 -29.83
N THR A 230 -6.72 -41.84 -28.62
CA THR A 230 -5.86 -41.78 -27.44
C THR A 230 -5.25 -43.18 -27.27
N VAL A 231 -3.92 -43.21 -27.43
CA VAL A 231 -3.02 -44.37 -27.40
C VAL A 231 -3.42 -45.37 -26.30
N GLY A 232 -3.81 -46.56 -26.73
CA GLY A 232 -3.90 -47.74 -25.87
C GLY A 232 -2.53 -48.05 -25.27
N ARG A 233 -2.49 -48.06 -23.94
CA ARG A 233 -1.42 -48.57 -23.09
C ARG A 233 -0.81 -49.84 -23.70
N ALA A 234 0.48 -49.78 -24.03
CA ALA A 234 1.26 -50.90 -24.54
C ALA A 234 1.11 -52.11 -23.60
N HIS A 235 0.59 -53.21 -24.14
CA HIS A 235 0.63 -54.52 -23.50
C HIS A 235 2.02 -55.11 -23.74
N ASP A 236 2.68 -55.40 -22.62
CA ASP A 236 3.96 -56.11 -22.48
C ASP A 236 3.95 -57.43 -23.25
N HIS A 237 4.77 -57.52 -24.30
CA HIS A 237 5.07 -58.77 -25.00
C HIS A 237 6.13 -59.54 -24.18
N ARG A 238 5.67 -60.48 -23.36
CA ARG A 238 6.51 -61.61 -22.94
C ARG A 238 6.56 -62.62 -24.09
N GLU A 239 7.75 -62.79 -24.66
CA GLU A 239 8.06 -63.95 -25.50
C GLU A 239 8.05 -65.25 -24.68
N PRO A 240 7.56 -66.37 -25.24
CA PRO A 240 7.81 -67.70 -24.69
C PRO A 240 8.91 -68.44 -25.48
N ARG A 241 9.57 -69.36 -24.77
CA ARG A 241 10.49 -70.45 -25.19
C ARG A 241 11.99 -70.11 -25.07
N ALA A 242 12.87 -70.99 -24.59
CA ALA A 242 12.78 -72.43 -24.31
C ALA A 242 13.67 -72.79 -23.11
#